data_AF-A0A6G0LDY4-F1
#
_entry.id   AF-A0A6G0LDY4-F1
#
_cell.length_a   1.000
_cell.length_b   1.000
_cell.length_c   1.000
_cell.angle_alpha   90.00
_cell.angle_beta   90.00
_cell.angle_gamma   90.00
#
_symmetry.space_group_name_H-M   'P 1'
#
loop_
_entity.id
_entity.type
_entity.pdbx_description
1 polymer ?
#
loop_
_entity_poly.entity_id
_entity_poly.type
_entity_poly.pdbx_seq_one_letter_code
_entity_poly.pdbx_strand_id
1 'polypeptide(L)'
;MDSQYHKSLVWMLENDITDIIDETFSVEMEGAGKKLVVVDLKENGRDIPVTDVNKIEYVDLVVQWRTQFGAQVQMDALVQGFTTLIPLSAIKVFDMAELRMLVNGKPTIDVEELRSCTVFQGGYDEHAQVVLWLWQALREFTIELRGQFLKFMTGTNMIPLDGFEPPLNLTKSDLDPQALPRTHTCFNQLVLPEYTSYETLVEKVTFAITNAEGFELS
;
A
#
# COMPACT_ATOMS: atom_id res chain seq x y z
N MET A 1 8.59 10.05 -4.95
CA MET A 1 8.34 10.60 -3.61
C MET A 1 7.67 11.97 -3.68
N ASP A 2 8.10 12.89 -4.56
CA ASP A 2 7.35 14.14 -4.79
C ASP A 2 7.54 14.61 -6.26
N SER A 3 6.45 14.63 -7.03
CA SER A 3 6.46 15.02 -8.45
C SER A 3 6.72 16.51 -8.65
N GLN A 4 6.27 17.35 -7.72
CA GLN A 4 6.46 18.79 -7.78
C GLN A 4 7.90 19.15 -7.43
N TYR A 5 8.44 18.57 -6.36
CA TYR A 5 9.82 18.80 -5.95
C TYR A 5 10.82 18.29 -7.00
N HIS A 6 10.56 17.13 -7.60
CA HIS A 6 11.35 16.62 -8.73
C HIS A 6 11.41 17.63 -9.89
N LYS A 7 10.27 18.21 -10.28
CA LYS A 7 10.22 19.23 -11.33
C LYS A 7 11.05 20.46 -10.96
N SER A 8 11.02 20.91 -9.72
CA SER A 8 11.82 22.05 -9.24
C SER A 8 13.32 21.77 -9.34
N LEU A 9 13.78 20.58 -8.93
CA LEU A 9 15.20 20.20 -9.03
C LEU A 9 15.65 20.05 -10.48
N VAL A 10 14.84 19.43 -11.34
CA VAL A 10 15.13 19.33 -12.79
C VAL A 10 15.22 20.72 -13.41
N TRP A 11 14.27 21.60 -13.10
CA TRP A 11 14.29 22.98 -13.58
C TRP A 11 15.56 23.71 -13.15
N MET A 12 15.99 23.55 -11.89
CA MET A 12 17.23 24.13 -11.36
C MET A 12 18.45 23.66 -12.16
N LEU A 13 18.52 22.38 -12.52
CA LEU A 13 19.62 21.84 -13.31
C LEU A 13 19.64 22.38 -14.75
N GLU A 14 18.46 22.56 -15.36
CA GLU A 14 18.31 22.91 -16.78
C GLU A 14 18.35 24.42 -17.06
N ASN A 15 18.22 25.27 -16.04
CA ASN A 15 18.10 26.73 -16.20
C ASN A 15 19.16 27.47 -15.38
N ASP A 16 19.55 28.66 -15.84
CA ASP A 16 20.35 29.59 -15.03
C ASP A 16 19.51 30.04 -13.83
N ILE A 17 20.08 29.95 -12.63
CA ILE A 17 19.39 30.23 -11.36
C ILE A 17 19.80 31.57 -10.74
N THR A 18 20.71 32.31 -11.39
CA THR A 18 21.25 33.59 -10.90
C THR A 18 20.11 34.58 -10.65
N ASP A 19 20.02 35.11 -9.42
CA ASP A 19 18.98 36.04 -8.96
C ASP A 19 17.53 35.50 -9.04
N ILE A 20 17.34 34.20 -9.29
CA ILE A 20 16.01 33.57 -9.33
C ILE A 20 15.71 32.82 -8.04
N ILE A 21 16.72 32.21 -7.44
CA ILE A 21 16.61 31.34 -6.27
C ILE A 21 17.53 31.86 -5.17
N ASP A 22 17.02 31.91 -3.94
CA ASP A 22 17.79 32.26 -2.73
C ASP A 22 17.85 31.06 -1.79
N GLU A 23 18.63 30.05 -2.21
CA GLU A 23 18.82 28.80 -1.48
C GLU A 23 20.26 28.73 -0.96
N THR A 24 20.44 28.00 0.13
CA THR A 24 21.75 27.68 0.70
C THR A 24 21.94 26.18 0.71
N PHE A 25 23.14 25.67 1.02
CA PHE A 25 23.37 24.24 1.19
C PHE A 25 22.79 23.71 2.52
N SER A 26 21.53 24.03 2.80
CA SER A 26 20.78 23.56 3.96
C SER A 26 19.33 23.25 3.59
N VAL A 27 18.65 22.49 4.45
CA VAL A 27 17.23 22.16 4.29
C VAL A 27 16.49 22.41 5.60
N GLU A 28 15.26 22.90 5.49
CA GLU A 28 14.36 23.03 6.62
C GLU A 28 13.51 21.77 6.79
N MET A 29 13.42 21.28 8.03
CA MET A 29 12.54 20.16 8.38
C MET A 29 11.72 20.48 9.63
N GLU A 30 10.48 19.98 9.66
CA GLU A 30 9.67 20.03 10.87
C GLU A 30 10.22 19.01 11.88
N GLY A 31 10.81 19.51 12.95
CA GLY A 31 11.22 18.73 14.12
C GLY A 31 10.04 18.42 15.05
N ALA A 32 10.34 17.67 16.12
CA ALA A 32 9.37 17.32 17.14
C ALA A 32 8.68 18.59 17.72
N GLY A 33 7.34 18.62 17.66
CA GLY A 33 6.55 19.76 18.14
C GLY A 33 6.44 20.93 17.15
N LYS A 34 6.54 20.69 15.84
CA LYS A 34 6.42 21.70 14.76
C LYS A 34 7.47 22.81 14.81
N LYS A 35 8.63 22.56 15.41
CA LYS A 35 9.75 23.49 15.37
C LYS A 35 10.53 23.26 14.08
N LEU A 36 10.73 24.30 13.28
CA LEU A 36 11.61 24.23 12.12
C LEU A 36 13.05 24.03 12.59
N VAL A 37 13.71 23.03 12.00
CA VAL A 37 15.12 22.71 12.21
C VAL A 37 15.82 22.84 10.88
N VAL A 38 16.89 23.64 10.85
CA VAL A 38 17.76 23.79 9.68
C VAL A 38 18.87 22.75 9.77
N VAL A 39 18.99 21.91 8.74
CA VAL A 39 20.03 20.89 8.61
C VAL A 39 20.96 21.29 7.48
N ASP A 40 22.25 21.45 7.79
CA ASP A 40 23.25 21.70 6.76
C ASP A 40 23.49 20.42 5.94
N LEU A 41 23.49 20.55 4.61
CA LEU A 41 23.77 19.46 3.68
C LEU A 41 25.27 19.16 3.57
N LYS A 42 26.11 20.14 3.90
CA LYS A 42 27.56 20.03 4.02
C LYS A 42 28.06 20.95 5.13
N GLU A 43 29.34 20.89 5.45
CA GLU A 43 29.94 21.73 6.48
C GLU A 43 29.65 23.22 6.22
N ASN A 44 29.04 23.90 7.21
CA ASN A 44 28.57 25.29 7.14
C ASN A 44 27.60 25.58 5.99
N GLY A 45 26.81 24.60 5.56
CA GLY A 45 25.96 24.68 4.38
C GLY A 45 24.98 25.84 4.35
N ARG A 46 24.37 26.21 5.49
CA ARG A 46 23.50 27.41 5.62
C ARG A 46 24.17 28.73 5.26
N ASP A 47 25.49 28.80 5.32
CA ASP A 47 26.27 30.00 5.01
C ASP A 47 26.82 29.98 3.57
N ILE A 48 26.51 28.93 2.81
CA ILE A 48 26.99 28.72 1.44
C ILE A 48 25.80 28.88 0.49
N PRO A 49 25.72 29.97 -0.30
CA PRO A 49 24.65 30.16 -1.26
C PRO A 49 24.76 29.17 -2.44
N VAL A 50 23.61 28.75 -2.94
CA VAL A 50 23.50 27.99 -4.18
C VAL A 50 23.65 28.95 -5.35
N THR A 51 24.50 28.58 -6.30
CA THR A 51 24.88 29.37 -7.48
C THR A 51 24.86 28.46 -8.69
N ASP A 52 24.84 29.05 -9.90
CA ASP A 52 24.81 28.26 -11.13
C ASP A 52 25.99 27.28 -11.25
N VAL A 53 27.14 27.62 -10.65
CA VAL A 53 28.35 26.81 -10.63
C VAL A 53 28.24 25.59 -9.70
N ASN A 54 27.53 25.72 -8.57
CA ASN A 54 27.47 24.68 -7.53
C ASN A 54 26.10 23.99 -7.42
N LYS A 55 25.11 24.38 -8.24
CA LYS A 55 23.74 23.84 -8.19
C LYS A 55 23.66 22.32 -8.37
N ILE A 56 24.57 21.72 -9.15
CA ILE A 56 24.62 20.27 -9.35
C ILE A 56 24.92 19.58 -8.01
N GLU A 57 25.93 20.07 -7.29
CA GLU A 57 26.29 19.56 -5.95
C GLU A 57 25.14 19.74 -4.96
N TYR A 58 24.47 20.89 -4.98
CA TYR A 58 23.30 21.13 -4.13
C TYR A 58 22.19 20.11 -4.41
N VAL A 59 21.83 19.90 -5.68
CA VAL A 59 20.79 18.94 -6.07
C VAL A 59 21.17 17.52 -5.64
N ASP A 60 22.42 17.10 -5.84
CA ASP A 60 22.90 15.78 -5.41
C ASP A 60 22.76 15.59 -3.90
N LEU A 61 23.17 16.58 -3.10
CA LEU A 61 23.09 16.53 -1.64
C LEU A 61 21.64 16.56 -1.15
N VAL A 62 20.77 17.35 -1.77
CA VAL A 62 19.33 17.38 -1.46
C VAL A 62 18.68 16.03 -1.75
N VAL A 63 18.98 15.42 -2.90
CA VAL A 63 18.46 14.10 -3.27
C VAL A 63 18.96 13.04 -2.29
N GLN A 64 20.25 13.05 -1.95
CA GLN A 64 20.82 12.14 -0.98
C GLN A 64 20.18 12.31 0.41
N TRP A 65 20.01 13.55 0.87
CA TRP A 65 19.36 13.83 2.13
C TRP A 65 17.90 13.33 2.15
N ARG A 66 17.11 13.59 1.11
CA ARG A 66 15.70 13.16 1.07
C ARG A 66 15.51 11.65 0.93
N THR A 67 16.46 10.95 0.33
CA THR A 67 16.35 9.51 0.08
C THR A 67 17.05 8.64 1.12
N GLN A 68 18.03 9.19 1.83
CA GLN A 68 18.86 8.44 2.78
C GLN A 68 18.85 9.07 4.17
N PHE A 69 19.31 10.32 4.31
CA PHE A 69 19.64 10.88 5.62
C PHE A 69 18.47 11.44 6.41
N GLY A 70 17.45 12.00 5.75
CA GLY A 70 16.35 12.71 6.38
C GLY A 70 15.49 11.83 7.31
N ALA A 71 15.55 10.52 7.13
CA ALA A 71 14.89 9.53 7.98
C ALA A 71 15.88 8.57 8.67
N GLN A 72 17.19 8.84 8.63
CA GLN A 72 18.22 7.88 9.07
C GLN A 72 18.04 7.46 10.53
N VAL A 73 17.73 8.41 11.43
CA VAL A 73 17.51 8.11 12.86
C VAL A 73 16.32 7.17 13.06
N GLN A 74 15.22 7.40 12.34
CA GLN A 74 14.02 6.59 12.39
C GLN A 74 14.26 5.21 11.77
N MET A 75 15.00 5.16 10.65
CA MET A 75 15.37 3.92 9.98
C MET A 75 16.32 3.08 10.84
N ASP A 76 17.31 3.70 11.48
CA ASP A 76 18.23 3.03 12.41
C ASP A 76 17.49 2.45 13.60
N ALA A 77 16.56 3.20 14.20
CA ALA A 77 15.71 2.71 15.28
C ALA A 77 14.82 1.54 14.83
N LEU A 78 14.24 1.61 13.63
CA LEU A 78 13.45 0.54 13.05
C LEU A 78 14.29 -0.72 12.81
N VAL A 79 15.47 -0.59 12.21
CA VAL A 79 16.40 -1.69 11.96
C VAL A 79 16.88 -2.29 13.27
N GLN A 80 17.24 -1.45 14.26
CA GLN A 80 17.63 -1.92 15.59
C GLN A 80 16.50 -2.73 16.24
N GLY A 81 15.28 -2.19 16.25
CA GLY A 81 14.10 -2.87 16.80
C GLY A 81 13.82 -4.20 16.10
N PHE A 82 13.77 -4.19 14.76
CA PHE A 82 13.55 -5.38 13.95
C PHE A 82 14.60 -6.46 14.21
N THR A 83 15.87 -6.07 14.29
CA THR A 83 17.00 -7.00 14.47
C THR A 83 17.14 -7.56 15.88
N THR A 84 16.39 -7.03 16.86
CA THR A 84 16.27 -7.67 18.19
C THR A 84 15.47 -8.98 18.13
N LEU A 85 14.54 -9.11 17.18
CA LEU A 85 13.69 -10.28 17.00
C LEU A 85 14.23 -11.20 15.89
N ILE A 86 14.70 -10.62 14.79
CA ILE A 86 15.11 -11.37 13.59
C ILE A 86 16.56 -11.02 13.23
N PRO A 87 17.51 -11.96 13.33
CA PRO A 87 18.90 -11.70 12.98
C PRO A 87 19.07 -11.27 11.52
N LEU A 88 19.94 -10.29 11.24
CA LEU A 88 20.20 -9.81 9.87
C LEU A 88 20.67 -10.92 8.92
N SER A 89 21.40 -11.92 9.43
CA SER A 89 21.84 -13.07 8.63
C SER A 89 20.67 -13.89 8.08
N ALA A 90 19.55 -13.94 8.80
CA ALA A 90 18.35 -14.65 8.36
C ALA A 90 17.59 -13.89 7.27
N ILE A 91 17.76 -12.56 7.17
CA ILE A 91 17.13 -11.74 6.14
C ILE A 91 17.99 -11.64 4.87
N LYS A 92 19.32 -11.60 5.02
CA LYS A 92 20.26 -11.44 3.90
C LYS A 92 20.24 -12.56 2.87
N VAL A 93 19.55 -13.67 3.15
CA VAL A 93 19.36 -14.77 2.18
C VAL A 93 18.28 -14.47 1.15
N PHE A 94 17.39 -13.51 1.43
CA PHE A 94 16.29 -13.12 0.56
C PHE A 94 16.67 -11.91 -0.30
N ASP A 95 16.18 -11.88 -1.53
CA ASP A 95 16.18 -10.66 -2.32
C ASP A 95 15.07 -9.68 -1.89
N MET A 96 15.04 -8.48 -2.49
CA MET A 96 14.04 -7.47 -2.16
C MET A 96 12.60 -7.88 -2.51
N ALA A 97 12.41 -8.69 -3.56
CA ALA A 97 11.09 -9.16 -3.97
C ALA A 97 10.57 -10.23 -3.01
N GLU A 98 11.43 -11.17 -2.61
CA GLU A 98 11.14 -12.22 -1.63
C GLU A 98 10.87 -11.61 -0.25
N LEU A 99 11.70 -10.68 0.20
CA LEU A 99 11.49 -9.99 1.49
C LEU A 99 10.17 -9.21 1.47
N ARG A 100 9.85 -8.54 0.36
CA ARG A 100 8.57 -7.85 0.20
C ARG A 100 7.40 -8.82 0.28
N MET A 101 7.53 -10.01 -0.30
CA MET A 101 6.50 -11.05 -0.27
C MET A 101 6.37 -11.67 1.13
N LEU A 102 7.47 -11.85 1.87
CA LEU A 102 7.44 -12.32 3.26
C LEU A 102 6.72 -11.34 4.19
N VAL A 103 6.96 -10.04 4.01
CA VAL A 103 6.36 -9.01 4.87
C VAL A 103 4.92 -8.69 4.46
N ASN A 104 4.65 -8.60 3.16
CA ASN A 104 3.36 -8.09 2.66
C ASN A 104 2.44 -9.17 2.09
N GLY A 105 2.90 -10.40 1.86
CA GLY A 105 2.16 -11.43 1.15
C GLY A 105 2.30 -11.37 -0.38
N LYS A 106 1.58 -12.26 -1.06
CA LYS A 106 1.61 -12.38 -2.53
C LYS A 106 0.87 -11.20 -3.18
N PRO A 107 1.49 -10.52 -4.17
CA PRO A 107 0.87 -9.36 -4.84
C PRO A 107 -0.21 -9.76 -5.85
N THR A 108 -0.18 -11.00 -6.35
CA THR A 108 -1.13 -11.50 -7.33
C THR A 108 -2.21 -12.32 -6.63
N ILE A 109 -3.47 -11.97 -6.88
CA ILE A 109 -4.62 -12.68 -6.33
C ILE A 109 -5.10 -13.71 -7.36
N ASP A 110 -4.79 -14.98 -7.07
CA ASP A 110 -5.31 -16.12 -7.81
C ASP A 110 -6.70 -16.50 -7.28
N VAL A 111 -7.69 -16.50 -8.18
CA VAL A 111 -9.07 -16.80 -7.84
C VAL A 111 -9.24 -18.27 -7.44
N GLU A 112 -8.45 -19.19 -8.00
CA GLU A 112 -8.53 -20.60 -7.62
C GLU A 112 -7.93 -20.84 -6.23
N GLU A 113 -6.89 -20.09 -5.85
CA GLU A 113 -6.35 -20.11 -4.49
C GLU A 113 -7.43 -19.64 -3.50
N LEU A 114 -8.08 -18.49 -3.76
CA LEU A 114 -9.20 -18.01 -2.93
C LEU A 114 -10.32 -19.05 -2.84
N ARG A 115 -10.71 -19.65 -3.96
CA ARG A 115 -11.77 -20.67 -4.02
C ARG A 115 -11.40 -21.90 -3.18
N SER A 116 -10.16 -22.37 -3.28
CA SER A 116 -9.67 -23.53 -2.53
C SER A 116 -9.59 -23.31 -1.02
N CYS A 117 -9.41 -22.06 -0.59
CA CYS A 117 -9.36 -21.67 0.82
C CYS A 117 -10.72 -21.24 1.40
N THR A 118 -11.81 -21.32 0.62
CA THR A 118 -13.14 -20.88 1.04
C THR A 118 -13.97 -22.00 1.66
N VAL A 119 -14.47 -21.75 2.86
CA VAL A 119 -15.46 -22.57 3.56
C VAL A 119 -16.84 -21.96 3.39
N PHE A 120 -17.83 -22.79 3.08
CA PHE A 120 -19.21 -22.34 2.86
C PHE A 120 -20.07 -22.53 4.11
N GLN A 121 -20.96 -21.57 4.37
CA GLN A 121 -21.86 -21.55 5.53
C GLN A 121 -23.26 -21.04 5.15
N GLY A 122 -24.25 -21.25 6.03
CA GLY A 122 -25.61 -20.74 5.84
C GLY A 122 -26.42 -21.43 4.74
N GLY A 123 -25.96 -22.59 4.26
CA GLY A 123 -26.63 -23.34 3.20
C GLY A 123 -26.13 -23.04 1.79
N TYR A 124 -25.08 -22.24 1.63
CA TYR A 124 -24.26 -22.28 0.42
C TYR A 124 -23.31 -23.47 0.42
N ASP A 125 -22.96 -23.89 -0.78
CA ASP A 125 -21.90 -24.83 -1.10
C ASP A 125 -21.19 -24.36 -2.38
N GLU A 126 -20.22 -25.14 -2.86
CA GLU A 126 -19.46 -24.82 -4.06
C GLU A 126 -20.28 -24.86 -5.37
N HIS A 127 -21.49 -25.43 -5.34
CA HIS A 127 -22.38 -25.58 -6.50
C HIS A 127 -23.50 -24.53 -6.53
N ALA A 128 -23.71 -23.78 -5.44
CA ALA A 128 -24.68 -22.71 -5.39
C ALA A 128 -24.43 -21.69 -6.53
N GLN A 129 -25.48 -21.37 -7.30
CA GLN A 129 -25.35 -20.58 -8.52
C GLN A 129 -24.71 -19.21 -8.28
N VAL A 130 -25.08 -18.55 -7.18
CA VAL A 130 -24.52 -17.26 -6.76
C VAL A 130 -23.03 -17.34 -6.40
N VAL A 131 -22.58 -18.49 -5.88
CA VAL A 131 -21.16 -18.75 -5.59
C VAL A 131 -20.38 -18.94 -6.88
N LEU A 132 -20.92 -19.70 -7.84
CA LEU A 132 -20.33 -19.86 -9.17
C LEU A 132 -20.20 -18.51 -9.90
N TRP A 133 -21.22 -17.66 -9.80
CA TRP A 133 -21.21 -16.30 -10.32
C TRP A 133 -20.15 -15.42 -9.65
N LEU A 134 -19.97 -15.52 -8.33
CA LEU A 134 -18.90 -14.79 -7.64
C LEU A 134 -17.52 -15.14 -8.21
N TRP A 135 -17.22 -16.44 -8.36
CA TRP A 135 -15.94 -16.87 -8.91
C TRP A 135 -15.77 -16.47 -10.38
N GLN A 136 -16.84 -16.50 -11.16
CA GLN A 136 -16.83 -15.97 -12.54
C GLN A 136 -16.49 -14.47 -12.55
N ALA A 137 -17.18 -13.65 -11.75
CA ALA A 137 -16.95 -12.22 -11.66
C ALA A 137 -15.51 -11.90 -11.25
N LEU A 138 -14.99 -12.58 -10.22
CA LEU A 138 -13.61 -12.39 -9.76
C LEU A 138 -12.58 -12.74 -10.85
N ARG A 139 -12.83 -13.74 -11.70
CA ARG A 139 -11.97 -14.06 -12.85
C ARG A 139 -12.00 -12.96 -13.92
N GLU A 140 -13.14 -12.30 -14.11
CA GLU A 140 -13.31 -11.18 -15.05
C GLU A 140 -12.78 -9.84 -14.50
N PHE A 141 -12.67 -9.70 -13.17
CA PHE A 141 -12.15 -8.51 -12.53
C PHE A 141 -10.68 -8.24 -12.82
N THR A 142 -10.32 -6.96 -12.86
CA THR A 142 -8.92 -6.50 -12.92
C THR A 142 -8.19 -6.84 -11.63
N ILE A 143 -6.85 -6.74 -11.65
CA ILE A 143 -6.01 -6.99 -10.48
C ILE A 143 -6.39 -6.04 -9.33
N GLU A 144 -6.69 -4.79 -9.64
CA GLU A 144 -7.09 -3.76 -8.68
C GLU A 144 -8.42 -4.12 -8.01
N LEU A 145 -9.43 -4.53 -8.79
CA LEU A 145 -10.74 -4.93 -8.26
C LEU A 145 -10.64 -6.21 -7.43
N ARG A 146 -9.80 -7.18 -7.81
CA ARG A 146 -9.53 -8.36 -6.96
C ARG A 146 -8.88 -7.95 -5.64
N GLY A 147 -7.94 -6.99 -5.68
CA GLY A 147 -7.31 -6.42 -4.48
C GLY A 147 -8.31 -5.75 -3.55
N GLN A 148 -9.24 -4.96 -4.11
CA GLN A 148 -10.32 -4.33 -3.36
C GLN A 148 -11.28 -5.36 -2.77
N PHE A 149 -11.63 -6.42 -3.51
CA PHE A 149 -12.44 -7.51 -3.00
C PHE A 149 -11.78 -8.23 -1.82
N LEU A 150 -10.49 -8.55 -1.93
CA LEU A 150 -9.76 -9.20 -0.84
C LEU A 150 -9.68 -8.28 0.38
N LYS A 151 -9.41 -6.97 0.20
CA LYS A 151 -9.42 -5.96 1.27
C LYS A 151 -10.80 -5.85 1.91
N PHE A 152 -11.87 -5.88 1.12
CA PHE A 152 -13.24 -5.83 1.62
C PHE A 152 -13.57 -7.03 2.52
N MET A 153 -13.11 -8.24 2.15
CA MET A 153 -13.38 -9.47 2.88
C MET A 153 -12.47 -9.70 4.08
N THR A 154 -11.20 -9.29 4.00
CA THR A 154 -10.14 -9.67 4.96
C THR A 154 -9.44 -8.49 5.64
N GLY A 155 -9.64 -7.27 5.15
CA GLY A 155 -8.93 -6.06 5.59
C GLY A 155 -7.57 -5.83 4.92
N THR A 156 -7.05 -6.81 4.18
CA THR A 156 -5.78 -6.70 3.41
C THR A 156 -6.01 -7.00 1.93
N ASN A 157 -5.23 -6.37 1.05
CA ASN A 157 -5.29 -6.61 -0.40
C ASN A 157 -4.26 -7.64 -0.89
N MET A 158 -3.63 -8.39 0.03
CA MET A 158 -2.59 -9.37 -0.28
C MET A 158 -2.92 -10.75 0.31
N ILE A 159 -2.52 -11.82 -0.39
CA ILE A 159 -2.69 -13.20 0.11
C ILE A 159 -1.51 -13.55 1.04
N PRO A 160 -1.75 -14.04 2.28
CA PRO A 160 -0.67 -14.50 3.15
C PRO A 160 0.06 -15.70 2.52
N LEU A 161 1.38 -15.79 2.71
CA LEU A 161 2.18 -16.86 2.12
C LEU A 161 1.75 -18.26 2.56
N ASP A 162 1.37 -18.40 3.83
CA ASP A 162 0.94 -19.66 4.44
C ASP A 162 -0.57 -19.94 4.25
N GLY A 163 -1.26 -19.11 3.46
CA GLY A 163 -2.72 -19.18 3.28
C GLY A 163 -3.49 -18.43 4.38
N PHE A 164 -4.82 -18.55 4.36
CA PHE A 164 -5.69 -17.81 5.26
C PHE A 164 -5.93 -18.57 6.57
N GLU A 165 -5.56 -17.95 7.70
CA GLU A 165 -5.93 -18.40 9.04
C GLU A 165 -6.53 -17.21 9.83
N PRO A 166 -7.85 -17.20 10.12
CA PRO A 166 -8.86 -18.21 9.78
C PRO A 166 -9.14 -18.33 8.27
N PRO A 167 -9.73 -19.45 7.78
CA PRO A 167 -10.04 -19.61 6.36
C PRO A 167 -11.02 -18.55 5.86
N LEU A 168 -11.10 -18.37 4.55
CA LEU A 168 -12.13 -17.52 3.93
C LEU A 168 -13.50 -18.16 4.17
N ASN A 169 -14.50 -17.37 4.56
CA ASN A 169 -15.85 -17.86 4.82
C ASN A 169 -16.86 -17.19 3.90
N LEU A 170 -17.61 -17.98 3.12
CA LEU A 170 -18.71 -17.50 2.30
C LEU A 170 -20.04 -17.97 2.90
N THR A 171 -20.83 -17.02 3.39
CA THR A 171 -22.06 -17.29 4.14
C THR A 171 -23.27 -16.79 3.36
N LYS A 172 -24.30 -17.62 3.22
CA LYS A 172 -25.60 -17.18 2.70
C LYS A 172 -26.20 -16.12 3.62
N SER A 173 -26.63 -15.02 3.03
CA SER A 173 -27.35 -13.96 3.74
C SER A 173 -28.86 -14.25 3.79
N ASP A 174 -29.50 -13.90 4.91
CA ASP A 174 -30.96 -13.84 5.02
C ASP A 174 -31.55 -12.51 4.52
N LEU A 175 -30.70 -11.63 3.97
CA LEU A 175 -31.12 -10.33 3.43
C LEU A 175 -31.78 -10.47 2.06
N ASP A 176 -32.57 -9.46 1.69
CA ASP A 176 -33.19 -9.33 0.38
C ASP A 176 -32.13 -9.41 -0.76
N PRO A 177 -32.43 -10.06 -1.90
CA PRO A 177 -31.54 -10.11 -3.06
C PRO A 177 -31.15 -8.74 -3.67
N GLN A 178 -31.70 -7.62 -3.22
CA GLN A 178 -31.27 -6.28 -3.61
C GLN A 178 -30.28 -5.65 -2.62
N ALA A 179 -30.04 -6.27 -1.47
CA ALA A 179 -29.09 -5.80 -0.48
C ALA A 179 -27.64 -5.90 -0.99
N LEU A 180 -26.77 -5.06 -0.43
CA LEU A 180 -25.33 -5.18 -0.64
C LEU A 180 -24.76 -6.35 0.18
N PRO A 181 -23.66 -6.98 -0.28
CA PRO A 181 -22.95 -7.94 0.54
C PRO A 181 -22.37 -7.26 1.79
N ARG A 182 -22.17 -8.03 2.85
CA ARG A 182 -21.53 -7.56 4.09
C ARG A 182 -20.30 -8.39 4.40
N THR A 183 -19.37 -7.82 5.15
CA THR A 183 -18.17 -8.54 5.59
C THR A 183 -17.93 -8.43 7.08
N HIS A 184 -17.28 -9.45 7.62
CA HIS A 184 -16.71 -9.44 8.95
C HIS A 184 -15.23 -9.79 8.81
N THR A 185 -14.40 -8.75 8.67
CA THR A 185 -12.97 -8.91 8.35
C THR A 185 -12.22 -9.72 9.41
N CYS A 186 -12.57 -9.58 10.69
CA CYS A 186 -11.99 -10.39 11.78
C CYS A 186 -12.17 -11.92 11.59
N PHE A 187 -13.14 -12.33 10.77
CA PHE A 187 -13.45 -13.74 10.49
C PHE A 187 -13.23 -14.12 9.02
N ASN A 188 -12.61 -13.23 8.23
CA ASN A 188 -12.46 -13.40 6.79
C ASN A 188 -13.78 -13.81 6.12
N GLN A 189 -14.90 -13.19 6.53
CA GLN A 189 -16.23 -13.63 6.15
C GLN A 189 -16.90 -12.66 5.18
N LEU A 190 -17.43 -13.20 4.09
CA LEU A 190 -18.36 -12.53 3.17
C LEU A 190 -19.76 -13.11 3.37
N VAL A 191 -20.71 -12.25 3.70
CA VAL A 191 -22.14 -12.56 3.82
C VAL A 191 -22.82 -12.09 2.53
N LEU A 192 -23.17 -13.05 1.68
CA LEU A 192 -23.59 -12.81 0.30
C LEU A 192 -25.09 -13.12 0.11
N PRO A 193 -25.93 -12.11 -0.24
CA PRO A 193 -27.32 -12.33 -0.63
C PRO A 193 -27.47 -13.29 -1.81
N GLU A 194 -28.59 -13.99 -1.86
CA GLU A 194 -28.93 -14.91 -2.96
C GLU A 194 -29.42 -14.11 -4.16
N TYR A 195 -28.48 -13.46 -4.86
CA TYR A 195 -28.77 -12.68 -6.06
C TYR A 195 -29.47 -13.52 -7.11
N THR A 196 -30.37 -12.90 -7.87
CA THR A 196 -31.21 -13.59 -8.87
C THR A 196 -30.61 -13.61 -10.27
N SER A 197 -29.55 -12.84 -10.52
CA SER A 197 -28.79 -12.87 -11.78
C SER A 197 -27.31 -12.55 -11.57
N TYR A 198 -26.49 -12.90 -12.58
CA TYR A 198 -25.07 -12.58 -12.62
C TYR A 198 -24.84 -11.06 -12.61
N GLU A 199 -25.64 -10.31 -13.37
CA GLU A 199 -25.54 -8.85 -13.49
C GLU A 199 -25.77 -8.17 -12.14
N THR A 200 -26.79 -8.59 -11.38
CA THR A 200 -27.03 -8.06 -10.03
C THR A 200 -25.86 -8.38 -9.10
N LEU A 201 -25.30 -9.59 -9.16
CA LEU A 201 -24.12 -9.93 -8.35
C LEU A 201 -22.94 -9.01 -8.68
N VAL A 202 -22.61 -8.84 -9.96
CA VAL A 202 -21.50 -8.00 -10.40
C VAL A 202 -21.71 -6.56 -9.95
N GLU A 203 -22.91 -6.01 -10.18
CA GLU A 203 -23.26 -4.65 -9.77
C GLU A 203 -23.09 -4.45 -8.26
N LYS A 204 -23.69 -5.32 -7.44
CA LYS A 204 -23.71 -5.17 -5.98
C LYS A 204 -22.34 -5.41 -5.35
N VAL A 205 -21.60 -6.41 -5.82
CA VAL A 205 -20.23 -6.68 -5.35
C VAL A 205 -19.30 -5.55 -5.74
N THR A 206 -19.33 -5.10 -7.00
CA THR A 206 -18.48 -4.00 -7.47
C THR A 206 -18.79 -2.71 -6.70
N PHE A 207 -20.06 -2.40 -6.49
CA PHE A 207 -20.45 -1.24 -5.69
C PHE A 207 -19.91 -1.34 -4.26
N ALA A 208 -20.07 -2.49 -3.60
CA ALA A 208 -19.62 -2.69 -2.23
C ALA A 208 -18.10 -2.54 -2.09
N ILE A 209 -17.30 -3.16 -2.98
CA ILE A 209 -15.83 -3.12 -2.86
C ILE A 209 -15.23 -1.76 -3.24
N THR A 210 -15.90 -0.99 -4.08
CA THR A 210 -15.44 0.35 -4.51
C THR A 210 -15.85 1.47 -3.57
N ASN A 211 -16.93 1.29 -2.79
CA ASN A 211 -17.45 2.27 -1.84
C ASN A 211 -17.20 1.89 -0.38
N ALA A 212 -16.56 0.74 -0.13
CA ALA A 212 -16.05 0.38 1.19
C ALA A 212 -14.73 1.11 1.44
N GLU A 213 -14.81 2.42 1.70
CA GLU A 213 -13.67 3.14 2.25
C GLU A 213 -13.48 2.74 3.71
N GLY A 214 -12.30 2.18 4.03
CA GLY A 214 -11.81 2.15 5.40
C GLY A 214 -11.51 3.58 5.86
N PHE A 215 -11.30 3.78 7.17
CA PHE A 215 -10.85 5.07 7.71
C PHE A 215 -9.44 5.42 7.19
N GLU A 216 -9.33 5.92 5.97
CA GLU A 216 -8.15 6.63 5.50
C GLU A 216 -8.36 8.09 5.94
N LEU A 217 -7.65 8.49 7.00
CA LEU A 217 -7.64 9.88 7.46
C LEU A 217 -7.20 10.76 6.30
N SER A 218 -8.14 11.56 5.81
CA SER A 218 -7.93 12.68 4.90
C SER A 218 -7.31 13.86 5.63
#